data_AF-A0A7V3D5G4-F1
#
_entry.id   AF-A0A7V3D5G4-F1
#
_cell.length_a   1.000
_cell.length_b   1.000
_cell.length_c   1.000
_cell.angle_alpha   90.00
_cell.angle_beta   90.00
_cell.angle_gamma   90.00
#
_symmetry.space_group_name_H-M   'P 1'
#
loop_
_entity.id
_entity.type
_entity.pdbx_description
1 polymer ?
#
loop_
_entity_poly.entity_id
_entity_poly.type
_entity_poly.pdbx_seq_one_letter_code
_entity_poly.pdbx_strand_id
1 'polypeptide(L)'
;MPHNEEKEKARLHGILGVGLDGHDGHQRITRAEDFLLVGGSEETHSKMQDTAIYFNEALEKRGKRLQDTEPEEALDLLRQALEKSNGG
;
A
#
# COMPACT_ATOMS: atom_id res chain seq x y z
N MET A 1 -8.93 34.33 23.78
CA MET A 1 -9.51 33.30 22.89
C MET A 1 -8.49 32.18 22.78
N PRO A 2 -8.76 30.95 23.25
CA PRO A 2 -7.87 29.85 22.93
C PRO A 2 -8.04 29.51 21.46
N HIS A 3 -6.96 29.54 20.68
CA HIS A 3 -6.94 28.92 19.36
C HIS A 3 -6.94 27.41 19.60
N ASN A 4 -8.07 26.76 19.32
CA ASN A 4 -8.13 25.31 19.23
C ASN A 4 -7.47 24.92 17.91
N GLU A 5 -6.20 24.54 17.94
CA GLU A 5 -5.51 23.94 16.78
C GLU A 5 -6.08 22.53 16.59
N GLU A 6 -7.17 22.40 15.83
CA GLU A 6 -7.51 21.12 15.19
C GLU A 6 -6.34 20.77 14.26
N LYS A 7 -5.46 19.87 14.70
CA LYS A 7 -4.45 19.26 13.84
C LYS A 7 -5.17 18.71 12.61
N GLU A 8 -4.79 19.21 11.43
CA GLU A 8 -5.25 18.65 10.16
C GLU A 8 -5.03 17.12 10.19
N LYS A 9 -6.11 16.35 10.07
CA LYS A 9 -6.01 14.89 10.03
C LYS A 9 -5.12 14.50 8.85
N ALA A 10 -4.06 13.73 9.11
CA ALA A 10 -3.19 13.22 8.08
C ALA A 10 -4.01 12.38 7.08
N ARG A 11 -4.02 12.80 5.81
CA ARG A 11 -4.73 12.09 4.73
C ARG A 11 -3.76 11.22 3.95
N LEU A 12 -4.12 9.96 3.75
CA LEU A 12 -3.41 9.07 2.85
C LEU A 12 -3.89 9.31 1.42
N HIS A 13 -2.93 9.53 0.52
CA HIS A 13 -3.20 9.77 -0.91
C HIS A 13 -2.75 8.60 -1.80
N GLY A 14 -1.98 7.67 -1.26
CA GLY A 14 -1.42 6.54 -2.00
C GLY A 14 -0.28 5.88 -1.25
N ILE A 15 0.15 4.74 -1.76
CA ILE A 15 1.22 3.91 -1.21
C ILE A 15 2.30 3.72 -2.28
N LEU A 16 3.55 3.93 -1.87
CA LEU A 16 4.73 3.66 -2.70
C LEU A 16 5.43 2.40 -2.19
N GLY A 17 5.47 1.36 -3.02
CA GLY A 17 6.25 0.15 -2.78
C GLY A 17 7.56 0.17 -3.56
N VAL A 18 8.68 -0.10 -2.88
CA VAL A 18 10.00 -0.10 -3.51
C VAL A 18 10.71 -1.42 -3.22
N GLY A 19 11.04 -2.16 -4.28
CA GLY A 19 11.88 -3.36 -4.22
C GLY A 19 13.33 -3.02 -4.56
N LEU A 20 14.27 -3.49 -3.74
CA LEU A 20 15.70 -3.15 -3.84
C LEU A 20 16.62 -4.36 -4.10
N ASP A 21 16.05 -5.52 -4.39
CA ASP A 21 16.73 -6.81 -4.57
C ASP A 21 16.81 -7.26 -6.04
N GLY A 22 16.48 -6.38 -6.99
CA GLY A 22 16.57 -6.66 -8.43
C GLY A 22 18.01 -6.52 -8.95
N HIS A 23 18.59 -7.60 -9.48
CA HIS A 23 19.95 -7.63 -10.03
C HIS A 23 20.02 -8.09 -11.50
N ASP A 24 18.87 -8.33 -12.12
CA ASP A 24 18.73 -8.87 -13.48
C ASP A 24 18.72 -7.80 -14.58
N GLY A 25 18.81 -6.52 -14.22
CA GLY A 25 18.76 -5.39 -15.15
C GLY A 25 17.36 -5.07 -15.66
N HIS A 26 16.31 -5.73 -15.15
CA HIS A 26 14.93 -5.44 -15.53
C HIS A 26 14.34 -4.28 -14.72
N GLN A 27 13.66 -3.37 -15.42
CA GLN A 27 12.85 -2.33 -14.80
C GLN A 27 11.43 -2.86 -14.58
N ARG A 28 11.00 -2.91 -13.32
CA ARG A 28 9.65 -3.31 -12.94
C ARG A 28 8.88 -2.12 -12.37
N ILE A 29 7.74 -1.79 -12.98
CA ILE A 29 6.87 -0.69 -12.54
C ILE A 29 5.42 -1.15 -12.63
N THR A 30 4.69 -1.03 -11.52
CA THR A 30 3.24 -1.23 -11.49
C THR A 30 2.56 0.04 -11.01
N ARG A 31 1.52 0.47 -11.71
CA ARG A 31 0.65 1.60 -11.33
C ARG A 31 -0.77 1.07 -11.11
N ALA A 32 -1.33 1.35 -9.95
CA ALA A 32 -2.73 1.09 -9.62
C ALA A 32 -3.37 2.37 -9.06
N GLU A 33 -4.65 2.33 -8.73
CA GLU A 33 -5.41 3.49 -8.23
C GLU A 33 -4.73 4.15 -7.02
N ASP A 34 -4.41 3.35 -6.00
CA ASP A 34 -3.80 3.81 -4.75
C ASP A 34 -2.32 3.43 -4.59
N PHE A 35 -1.70 2.78 -5.59
CA PHE A 35 -0.33 2.26 -5.48
C PHE A 35 0.58 2.63 -6.66
N LEU A 36 1.84 2.89 -6.32
CA LEU A 36 2.97 2.86 -7.25
C LEU A 36 4.00 1.86 -6.72
N LEU A 37 4.31 0.83 -7.49
CA LEU A 37 5.34 -0.16 -7.16
C LEU A 37 6.51 -0.01 -8.12
N VAL A 38 7.73 0.03 -7.60
CA VAL A 38 8.95 0.23 -8.40
C VAL A 38 10.05 -0.73 -7.96
N GLY A 39 10.68 -1.40 -8.93
CA GLY A 39 11.84 -2.25 -8.70
C GLY A 39 11.51 -3.61 -8.08
N GLY A 40 12.54 -4.25 -7.54
CA GLY A 40 12.50 -5.61 -6.98
C GLY A 40 12.95 -6.68 -7.97
N SER A 41 13.35 -7.82 -7.43
CA SER A 41 13.44 -9.07 -8.20
C SER A 41 12.07 -9.46 -8.77
N GLU A 42 12.02 -10.42 -9.68
CA GLU A 42 10.74 -10.93 -10.21
C GLU A 42 9.82 -11.40 -9.09
N GLU A 43 10.35 -12.19 -8.15
CA GLU A 43 9.62 -12.70 -7.00
C GLU A 43 9.14 -11.57 -6.09
N THR A 44 10.02 -10.64 -5.71
CA THR A 44 9.67 -9.53 -4.82
C THR A 44 8.65 -8.60 -5.45
N HIS A 45 8.79 -8.31 -6.74
CA HIS A 45 7.81 -7.47 -7.44
C HIS A 45 6.44 -8.14 -7.54
N SER A 46 6.39 -9.45 -7.81
CA SER A 46 5.13 -10.21 -7.81
C SER A 46 4.46 -10.16 -6.44
N LYS A 47 5.20 -10.38 -5.35
CA LYS A 47 4.65 -10.29 -3.99
C LYS A 47 4.14 -8.89 -3.65
N MET A 48 4.81 -7.83 -4.14
CA MET A 48 4.30 -6.46 -3.99
C MET A 48 2.97 -6.26 -4.73
N GLN A 49 2.81 -6.84 -5.93
CA GLN A 49 1.55 -6.78 -6.68
C GLN A 49 0.43 -7.52 -5.94
N ASP A 50 0.69 -8.73 -5.44
CA ASP A 50 -0.28 -9.51 -4.67
C ASP A 50 -0.70 -8.76 -3.39
N THR A 51 0.25 -8.11 -2.72
CA THR A 51 -0.03 -7.26 -1.55
C THR A 51 -0.97 -6.12 -1.91
N ALA A 52 -0.74 -5.42 -3.03
CA ALA A 52 -1.61 -4.34 -3.47
C ALA A 52 -3.04 -4.84 -3.78
N ILE A 53 -3.16 -6.02 -4.41
CA ILE A 53 -4.46 -6.66 -4.68
C ILE A 53 -5.18 -6.96 -3.37
N TYR A 54 -4.54 -7.67 -2.43
CA TYR A 54 -5.17 -8.04 -1.16
C TYR A 54 -5.55 -6.84 -0.29
N PHE A 55 -4.74 -5.78 -0.34
CA PHE A 55 -5.06 -4.53 0.35
C PHE A 55 -6.32 -3.88 -0.24
N ASN A 56 -6.40 -3.74 -1.56
CA ASN A 56 -7.57 -3.18 -2.23
C ASN A 56 -8.82 -4.01 -1.95
N GLU A 57 -8.74 -5.34 -2.05
CA GLU A 57 -9.85 -6.23 -1.66
C GLU A 57 -10.30 -6.01 -0.21
N ALA A 58 -9.36 -5.75 0.71
CA ALA A 58 -9.68 -5.52 2.12
C ALA A 58 -10.39 -4.18 2.35
N LEU A 59 -10.05 -3.15 1.57
CA LEU A 59 -10.76 -1.87 1.55
C LEU A 59 -12.16 -2.00 0.93
N GLU A 60 -12.27 -2.68 -0.22
CA GLU A 60 -13.54 -2.93 -0.89
C GLU A 60 -14.52 -3.71 -0.02
N LYS A 61 -14.06 -4.75 0.69
CA LYS A 61 -14.88 -5.52 1.65
C LYS A 61 -15.42 -4.67 2.80
N ARG A 62 -14.76 -3.54 3.11
CA ARG A 62 -15.19 -2.57 4.13
C ARG A 62 -15.99 -1.41 3.54
N GLY A 63 -16.16 -1.35 2.22
CA GLY A 63 -16.82 -0.26 1.52
C GLY A 63 -16.07 1.07 1.63
N LYS A 64 -14.75 1.04 1.79
CA LYS A 64 -13.89 2.21 1.95
C LYS A 64 -12.95 2.37 0.77
N ARG A 65 -12.51 3.61 0.52
CA ARG A 65 -11.34 3.93 -0.31
C ARG A 65 -10.18 4.33 0.61
N LEU A 66 -8.95 4.31 0.10
CA LEU A 66 -7.76 4.67 0.90
C LEU A 66 -7.89 6.06 1.54
N GLN A 67 -8.34 7.04 0.76
CA GLN A 67 -8.55 8.43 1.17
C GLN A 67 -9.61 8.63 2.26
N ASP A 68 -10.50 7.65 2.44
CA ASP A 68 -11.57 7.68 3.44
C ASP A 68 -11.20 6.83 4.68
N THR A 69 -9.97 6.27 4.71
CA THR A 69 -9.48 5.36 5.76
C THR A 69 -8.53 6.09 6.70
N GLU A 70 -8.66 5.87 8.01
CA GLU A 70 -7.72 6.42 8.99
C GLU A 70 -6.32 5.80 8.80
N PRO A 71 -5.23 6.55 8.97
CA PRO A 71 -3.89 6.05 8.67
C PRO A 71 -3.50 4.77 9.42
N GLU A 72 -3.94 4.63 10.67
CA GLU A 72 -3.69 3.45 11.48
C GLU A 72 -4.42 2.21 10.94
N GLU A 73 -5.68 2.38 10.52
CA GLU A 73 -6.45 1.30 9.90
C GLU A 73 -5.81 0.88 8.58
N ALA A 74 -5.42 1.83 7.73
CA ALA A 74 -4.74 1.52 6.47
C ALA A 74 -3.41 0.77 6.70
N LEU A 75 -2.64 1.15 7.72
CA LEU A 75 -1.40 0.46 8.07
C LEU A 75 -1.66 -0.99 8.50
N ASP A 76 -2.71 -1.23 9.29
CA ASP A 76 -3.08 -2.57 9.73
C ASP A 76 -3.60 -3.45 8.59
N LEU A 77 -4.37 -2.88 7.64
CA LEU A 77 -4.77 -3.58 6.43
C LEU A 77 -3.57 -3.94 5.55
N LEU A 78 -2.60 -3.03 5.43
CA LEU A 78 -1.38 -3.27 4.66
C LEU A 78 -0.53 -4.40 5.28
N ARG A 79 -0.42 -4.44 6.61
CA ARG A 79 0.25 -5.54 7.33
C ARG A 79 -0.40 -6.89 7.05
N GLN A 80 -1.74 -6.95 7.14
CA GLN A 80 -2.49 -8.18 6.84
C GLN A 80 -2.29 -8.62 5.38
N ALA A 81 -2.27 -7.67 4.43
CA ALA A 81 -2.01 -7.95 3.02
C ALA A 81 -0.59 -8.49 2.79
N LEU A 82 0.42 -7.95 3.47
CA LEU A 82 1.81 -8.40 3.41
C LEU A 82 1.99 -9.82 3.99
N GLU A 83 1.33 -10.13 5.10
CA GLU A 83 1.37 -11.48 5.69
C GLU A 83 0.76 -12.50 4.72
N LYS A 84 -0.34 -12.13 4.05
CA LYS A 84 -1.03 -13.00 3.09
C LYS A 84 -0.20 -13.24 1.82
N SER A 85 0.50 -12.23 1.30
CA SER A 85 1.34 -12.38 0.09
C SER A 85 2.64 -13.15 0.33
N ASN A 86 3.10 -13.24 1.58
CA ASN A 86 4.28 -14.03 1.94
C ASN A 86 3.98 -15.51 2.26
N GLY A 87 2.72 -15.83 2.56
CA GLY A 87 2.28 -17.19 2.92
C GLY A 87 1.61 -17.98 1.79
N GLY A 88 1.58 -17.43 0.57
CA GLY A 88 1.00 -18.04 -0.63
C GLY A 88 1.99 -18.82 -1.46
#